data_AF-A0ABD5RE71-F1
#
_entry.id   AF-A0ABD5RE71-F1
#
_cell.length_a   1.000
_cell.length_b   1.000
_cell.length_c   1.000
_cell.angle_alpha   90.00
_cell.angle_beta   90.00
_cell.angle_gamma   90.00
#
_symmetry.space_group_name_H-M   'P 1'
#
loop_
_entity.id
_entity.type
_entity.pdbx_description
1 polymer ?
#
loop_
_entity_poly.entity_id
_entity_poly.type
_entity_poly.pdbx_seq_one_letter_code
_entity_poly.pdbx_strand_id
1 'polypeptide(L)'
;MNPQPDDADESTDDPGGDRDGTDSDTDPATAAESAGTHAAETNGSRLTDALWARHANPLSGWSRVLTLPILMTGIYTRRPRLVAFALGFAVFNPVLFSPPDDADAWMTRVVLGERMYYRHREGRGAVDLLNYVNGPITAYAVYAAYRRRPVATVVATALSMATKFLFVGYVARYYEQNRERFPEDVPAFDRRDA
;
A
#
# COMPACT_ATOMS: atom_id res chain seq x y z
N MET A 1 64.16 14.58 -15.92
CA MET A 1 65.52 14.04 -16.13
C MET A 1 65.58 12.73 -15.35
N ASN A 2 65.63 11.59 -16.06
CA ASN A 2 65.84 10.23 -15.51
C ASN A 2 67.32 10.11 -15.02
N PRO A 3 67.79 9.08 -14.26
CA PRO A 3 67.50 7.66 -14.46
C PRO A 3 67.36 6.74 -13.22
N GLN A 4 66.74 5.57 -13.47
CA GLN A 4 66.87 4.26 -12.78
C GLN A 4 68.33 3.74 -12.86
N PRO A 5 68.80 2.67 -12.16
CA PRO A 5 68.31 1.29 -12.44
C PRO A 5 68.48 0.22 -11.31
N ASP A 6 67.97 -0.99 -11.58
CA ASP A 6 68.48 -2.32 -11.16
C ASP A 6 68.38 -2.73 -9.66
N ASP A 7 67.92 -3.93 -9.23
CA ASP A 7 67.99 -5.27 -9.81
C ASP A 7 66.86 -6.21 -9.32
N ALA A 8 66.54 -7.16 -10.21
CA ALA A 8 66.13 -8.56 -10.04
C ALA A 8 65.83 -9.12 -8.62
N ASP A 9 64.72 -9.87 -8.49
CA ASP A 9 64.86 -11.33 -8.41
C ASP A 9 63.57 -12.08 -8.80
N GLU A 10 63.80 -13.17 -9.49
CA GLU A 10 62.85 -14.14 -10.02
C GLU A 10 62.69 -15.27 -9.00
N SER A 11 61.47 -15.56 -8.54
CA SER A 11 61.16 -16.87 -7.98
C SER A 11 59.72 -17.24 -8.25
N THR A 12 59.58 -18.06 -9.28
CA THR A 12 58.48 -18.99 -9.48
C THR A 12 58.29 -19.87 -8.25
N ASP A 13 57.09 -19.85 -7.68
CA ASP A 13 56.53 -21.00 -6.98
C ASP A 13 55.01 -21.00 -7.17
N ASP A 14 54.59 -21.83 -8.12
CA ASP A 14 53.23 -22.33 -8.31
C ASP A 14 53.09 -23.61 -7.49
N PRO A 15 52.13 -23.67 -6.55
CA PRO A 15 51.56 -24.94 -6.18
C PRO A 15 50.07 -24.94 -6.48
N GLY A 16 49.71 -25.76 -7.46
CA GLY A 16 48.65 -26.74 -7.28
C GLY A 16 47.25 -26.15 -7.19
N GLY A 17 46.58 -26.12 -8.34
CA GLY A 17 45.14 -26.02 -8.36
C GLY A 17 44.48 -27.17 -7.60
N ASP A 18 43.83 -26.84 -6.49
CA ASP A 18 42.71 -27.59 -5.94
C ASP A 18 41.48 -26.69 -6.01
N ARG A 19 40.91 -26.58 -7.22
CA ARG A 19 39.52 -26.16 -7.40
C ARG A 19 38.68 -27.43 -7.48
N ASP A 20 38.40 -28.04 -6.33
CA ASP A 20 37.31 -28.98 -6.21
C ASP A 20 36.58 -28.73 -4.88
N GLY A 21 35.79 -27.66 -4.91
CA GLY A 21 34.76 -27.37 -3.93
C GLY A 21 33.44 -27.39 -4.68
N THR A 22 32.98 -28.58 -5.06
CA THR A 22 31.59 -28.82 -5.43
C THR A 22 30.72 -28.50 -4.22
N ASP A 23 30.25 -27.24 -4.11
CA ASP A 23 29.06 -26.89 -3.34
C ASP A 23 27.83 -27.53 -4.03
N SER A 24 27.71 -28.85 -3.91
CA SER A 24 26.59 -29.60 -4.47
C SER A 24 25.99 -30.59 -3.48
N ASP A 25 26.05 -30.28 -2.18
CA ASP A 25 25.24 -30.91 -1.14
C ASP A 25 24.20 -29.90 -0.63
N THR A 26 23.40 -29.35 -1.54
CA THR A 26 22.11 -28.78 -1.10
C THR A 26 21.21 -29.98 -0.79
N ASP A 27 21.04 -30.28 0.49
CA ASP A 27 20.15 -31.35 0.96
C ASP A 27 18.79 -31.21 0.22
N PRO A 28 18.31 -32.26 -0.47
CA PRO A 28 17.03 -32.22 -1.18
C PRO A 28 15.86 -31.77 -0.30
N ALA A 29 15.95 -31.98 1.03
CA ALA A 29 14.99 -31.44 1.98
C ALA A 29 15.02 -29.91 2.06
N THR A 30 16.21 -29.29 2.10
CA THR A 30 16.39 -27.83 2.14
C THR A 30 16.01 -27.16 0.81
N ALA A 31 16.27 -27.82 -0.32
CA ALA A 31 15.82 -27.37 -1.63
C ALA A 31 14.28 -27.41 -1.77
N ALA A 32 13.63 -28.45 -1.23
CA ALA A 32 12.17 -28.55 -1.23
C ALA A 32 11.50 -27.53 -0.30
N GLU A 33 12.09 -27.27 0.87
CA GLU A 33 11.59 -26.30 1.85
C GLU A 33 11.72 -24.84 1.36
N SER A 34 12.85 -24.50 0.74
CA SER A 34 13.06 -23.19 0.09
C SER A 34 12.13 -22.98 -1.12
N ALA A 35 11.94 -24.01 -1.95
CA ALA A 35 10.98 -23.97 -3.06
C ALA A 35 9.53 -23.79 -2.56
N GLY A 36 9.15 -24.47 -1.47
CA GLY A 36 7.84 -24.32 -0.84
C GLY A 36 7.62 -22.92 -0.26
N THR A 37 8.64 -22.35 0.38
CA THR A 37 8.61 -20.98 0.94
C THR A 37 8.49 -19.94 -0.16
N HIS A 38 9.30 -20.02 -1.22
CA HIS A 38 9.20 -19.12 -2.37
C HIS A 38 7.85 -19.23 -3.09
N ALA A 39 7.28 -20.43 -3.22
CA ALA A 39 5.95 -20.62 -3.80
C ALA A 39 4.84 -19.98 -2.94
N ALA A 40 4.92 -20.12 -1.60
CA ALA A 40 3.99 -19.49 -0.67
C ALA A 40 4.10 -17.96 -0.68
N GLU A 41 5.32 -17.41 -0.67
CA GLU A 41 5.57 -15.98 -0.79
C GLU A 41 5.06 -15.41 -2.12
N THR A 42 5.31 -16.13 -3.22
CA THR A 42 4.84 -15.74 -4.58
C THR A 42 3.31 -15.77 -4.68
N ASN A 43 2.66 -16.75 -4.06
CA ASN A 43 1.19 -16.79 -4.02
C ASN A 43 0.62 -15.66 -3.15
N GLY A 44 1.26 -15.37 -2.01
CA GLY A 44 0.88 -14.27 -1.12
C GLY A 44 0.99 -12.89 -1.78
N SER A 45 2.08 -12.65 -2.52
CA SER A 45 2.29 -11.40 -3.27
C SER A 45 1.26 -11.24 -4.38
N ARG A 46 0.98 -12.29 -5.16
CA ARG A 46 -0.04 -12.29 -6.22
C ARG A 46 -1.45 -12.00 -5.69
N LEU A 47 -1.84 -12.61 -4.55
CA LEU A 47 -3.13 -12.34 -3.91
C LEU A 47 -3.22 -10.88 -3.45
N THR A 48 -2.14 -10.38 -2.85
CA THR A 48 -2.07 -8.99 -2.39
C THR A 48 -2.20 -8.02 -3.57
N ASP A 49 -1.49 -8.26 -4.66
CA ASP A 49 -1.57 -7.44 -5.87
C ASP A 49 -2.95 -7.49 -6.53
N ALA A 50 -3.59 -8.67 -6.58
CA ALA A 50 -4.94 -8.81 -7.10
C ALA A 50 -5.96 -8.03 -6.24
N LEU A 51 -5.83 -8.08 -4.91
CA LEU A 51 -6.68 -7.30 -4.00
C LEU A 51 -6.44 -5.79 -4.20
N TRP A 52 -5.20 -5.35 -4.34
CA TRP A 52 -4.87 -3.95 -4.64
C TRP A 52 -5.45 -3.49 -5.97
N ALA A 53 -5.37 -4.31 -7.01
CA ALA A 53 -5.94 -3.99 -8.33
C ALA A 53 -7.46 -3.77 -8.24
N ARG A 54 -8.18 -4.63 -7.52
CA ARG A 54 -9.62 -4.47 -7.27
C ARG A 54 -9.93 -3.28 -6.36
N HIS A 55 -9.05 -2.99 -5.41
CA HIS A 55 -9.17 -1.85 -4.52
C HIS A 55 -9.08 -0.52 -5.25
N ALA A 56 -8.31 -0.48 -6.34
CA ALA A 56 -8.13 0.70 -7.19
C ALA A 56 -9.34 0.99 -8.08
N ASN A 57 -10.39 0.16 -8.04
CA ASN A 57 -11.63 0.45 -8.77
C ASN A 57 -12.30 1.73 -8.23
N PRO A 58 -12.69 2.68 -9.10
CA PRO A 58 -13.26 3.95 -8.66
C PRO A 58 -14.62 3.80 -7.97
N LEU A 59 -15.45 2.85 -8.39
CA LEU A 59 -16.74 2.55 -7.73
C LEU A 59 -16.52 1.96 -6.33
N SER A 60 -15.50 1.10 -6.17
CA SER A 60 -15.05 0.61 -4.86
C SER A 60 -14.63 1.77 -3.96
N GLY A 61 -13.83 2.69 -4.49
CA GLY A 61 -13.41 3.91 -3.78
C GLY A 61 -14.59 4.76 -3.31
N TRP A 62 -15.45 5.19 -4.23
CA TRP A 62 -16.58 6.09 -3.91
C TRP A 62 -17.60 5.45 -2.97
N SER A 63 -17.87 4.15 -3.12
CA SER A 63 -18.82 3.48 -2.23
C SER A 63 -18.31 3.40 -0.78
N ARG A 64 -17.00 3.32 -0.54
CA ARG A 64 -16.41 3.38 0.82
C ARG A 64 -16.57 4.73 1.49
N VAL A 65 -16.61 5.82 0.72
CA VAL A 65 -16.88 7.17 1.26
C VAL A 65 -18.25 7.19 1.97
N LEU A 66 -19.23 6.47 1.43
CA LEU A 66 -20.58 6.39 1.99
C LEU A 66 -20.68 5.52 3.24
N THR A 67 -19.72 4.62 3.47
CA THR A 67 -19.76 3.71 4.61
C THR A 67 -19.77 4.43 5.95
N LEU A 68 -18.96 5.49 6.12
CA LEU A 68 -18.90 6.23 7.37
C LEU A 68 -20.21 6.98 7.69
N PRO A 69 -20.81 7.75 6.78
CA PRO A 69 -22.15 8.32 6.97
C PRO A 69 -23.23 7.27 7.30
N ILE A 70 -23.23 6.12 6.62
CA ILE A 70 -24.21 5.05 6.87
C ILE A 70 -23.99 4.44 8.26
N LEU A 71 -22.74 4.22 8.65
CA LEU A 71 -22.37 3.73 9.98
C LEU A 71 -22.85 4.71 11.07
N MET A 72 -22.56 6.00 10.93
CA MET A 72 -23.00 7.04 11.88
C MET A 72 -24.53 7.12 11.96
N THR A 73 -25.21 7.00 10.82
CA THR A 73 -26.68 6.94 10.76
C THR A 73 -27.22 5.72 11.51
N GLY A 74 -26.62 4.54 11.33
CA GLY A 74 -26.99 3.31 12.04
C GLY A 74 -26.82 3.43 13.55
N ILE A 75 -25.70 4.03 14.00
CA ILE A 75 -25.42 4.25 15.42
C ILE A 75 -26.43 5.25 16.01
N TYR A 76 -26.65 6.39 15.35
CA TYR A 76 -27.57 7.43 15.80
C TYR A 76 -29.02 6.92 15.91
N THR A 77 -29.47 6.20 14.88
CA THR A 77 -30.81 5.62 14.82
C THR A 77 -30.97 4.35 15.66
N ARG A 78 -29.90 3.85 16.28
CA ARG A 78 -29.86 2.59 17.06
C ARG A 78 -30.35 1.38 16.25
N ARG A 79 -29.96 1.33 14.96
CA ARG A 79 -30.29 0.24 14.05
C ARG A 79 -29.07 -0.68 13.88
N PRO A 80 -28.90 -1.72 14.72
CA PRO A 80 -27.72 -2.59 14.68
C PRO A 80 -27.57 -3.30 13.33
N ARG A 81 -28.66 -3.59 12.62
CA ARG A 81 -28.63 -4.14 11.26
C ARG A 81 -27.95 -3.21 10.26
N LEU A 82 -28.17 -1.90 10.37
CA LEU A 82 -27.54 -0.91 9.49
C LEU A 82 -26.05 -0.75 9.80
N VAL A 83 -25.69 -0.81 11.09
CA VAL A 83 -24.29 -0.85 11.53
C VAL A 83 -23.58 -2.10 11.00
N ALA A 84 -24.18 -3.27 11.18
CA ALA A 84 -23.65 -4.54 10.67
C ALA A 84 -23.51 -4.52 9.14
N PHE A 85 -24.48 -3.97 8.43
CA PHE A 85 -24.40 -3.77 6.98
C PHE A 85 -23.23 -2.86 6.59
N ALA A 86 -23.06 -1.71 7.23
CA ALA A 86 -21.96 -0.79 6.93
C ALA A 86 -20.59 -1.43 7.17
N LEU A 87 -20.43 -2.14 8.30
CA LEU A 87 -19.19 -2.84 8.63
C LEU A 87 -18.92 -4.01 7.67
N GLY A 88 -19.94 -4.82 7.39
CA GLY A 88 -19.84 -5.91 6.41
C GLY A 88 -19.49 -5.38 5.02
N PHE A 89 -20.14 -4.31 4.59
CA PHE A 89 -19.82 -3.65 3.33
C PHE A 89 -18.37 -3.19 3.29
N ALA A 90 -17.84 -2.52 4.34
CA ALA A 90 -16.42 -2.15 4.38
C ALA A 90 -15.47 -3.34 4.19
N VAL A 91 -15.78 -4.48 4.82
CA VAL A 91 -14.95 -5.70 4.75
C VAL A 91 -15.01 -6.35 3.37
N PHE A 92 -16.20 -6.46 2.78
CA PHE A 92 -16.39 -7.13 1.49
C PHE A 92 -16.12 -6.21 0.29
N ASN A 93 -16.11 -4.89 0.48
CA ASN A 93 -15.91 -3.92 -0.59
C ASN A 93 -14.72 -4.22 -1.52
N PRO A 94 -13.51 -4.61 -1.05
CA PRO A 94 -12.38 -4.90 -1.93
C PRO A 94 -12.59 -6.08 -2.88
N VAL A 95 -13.47 -7.03 -2.56
CA VAL A 95 -13.71 -8.22 -3.39
C VAL A 95 -14.91 -8.07 -4.33
N LEU A 96 -15.80 -7.10 -4.07
CA LEU A 96 -17.04 -6.90 -4.82
C LEU A 96 -16.84 -6.28 -6.21
N PHE A 97 -15.68 -5.67 -6.48
CA PHE A 97 -15.43 -4.94 -7.72
C PHE A 97 -14.31 -5.60 -8.54
N SER A 98 -14.40 -5.47 -9.86
CA SER A 98 -13.32 -5.85 -10.79
C SER A 98 -12.19 -4.82 -10.77
N PRO A 99 -10.96 -5.18 -11.17
CA PRO A 99 -9.90 -4.19 -11.42
C PRO A 99 -10.37 -3.10 -12.40
N PRO A 100 -9.86 -1.86 -12.29
CA PRO A 100 -10.13 -0.81 -13.28
C PRO A 100 -9.42 -1.11 -14.60
N ASP A 101 -9.97 -0.59 -15.70
CA ASP A 101 -9.40 -0.73 -17.05
C ASP A 101 -8.24 0.25 -17.30
N ASP A 102 -8.26 1.41 -16.64
CA ASP A 102 -7.30 2.51 -16.72
C ASP A 102 -7.06 3.17 -15.34
N ALA A 103 -6.15 4.15 -15.27
CA ALA A 103 -5.90 4.96 -14.07
C ALA A 103 -6.40 6.42 -14.19
N ASP A 104 -7.35 6.69 -15.08
CA ASP A 104 -7.85 8.06 -15.29
C ASP A 104 -8.69 8.55 -14.13
N ALA A 105 -9.41 7.64 -13.48
CA ALA A 105 -10.27 7.99 -12.38
C ALA A 105 -9.45 8.47 -11.16
N TRP A 106 -9.86 9.60 -10.58
CA TRP A 106 -9.20 10.18 -9.40
C TRP A 106 -9.09 9.19 -8.23
N MET A 107 -10.14 8.39 -7.97
CA MET A 107 -10.11 7.37 -6.91
C MET A 107 -9.13 6.23 -7.19
N THR A 108 -8.86 5.93 -8.46
CA THR A 108 -7.82 4.96 -8.84
C THR A 108 -6.45 5.51 -8.48
N ARG A 109 -6.17 6.76 -8.87
CA ARG A 109 -4.92 7.46 -8.49
C ARG A 109 -4.75 7.62 -6.98
N VAL A 110 -5.84 7.84 -6.23
CA VAL A 110 -5.82 7.85 -4.76
C VAL A 110 -5.26 6.53 -4.21
N VAL A 111 -5.77 5.40 -4.68
CA VAL A 111 -5.39 4.07 -4.19
C VAL A 111 -3.95 3.73 -4.57
N LEU A 112 -3.56 4.01 -5.81
CA LEU A 112 -2.19 3.82 -6.27
C LEU A 112 -1.22 4.73 -5.52
N GLY A 113 -1.61 5.98 -5.29
CA GLY A 113 -0.88 6.93 -4.48
C GLY A 113 -0.71 6.50 -3.03
N GLU A 114 -1.74 5.93 -2.40
CA GLU A 114 -1.67 5.42 -1.03
C GLU A 114 -0.65 4.27 -0.93
N ARG A 115 -0.67 3.33 -1.88
CA ARG A 115 0.30 2.22 -1.95
C ARG A 115 1.73 2.74 -2.12
N MET A 116 1.94 3.65 -3.07
CA MET A 116 3.27 4.22 -3.35
C MET A 116 3.78 5.07 -2.18
N TYR A 117 2.89 5.89 -1.59
CA TYR A 117 3.20 6.70 -0.40
C TYR A 117 3.63 5.82 0.78
N TYR A 118 2.93 4.71 1.06
CA TYR A 118 3.30 3.83 2.16
C TYR A 118 4.54 2.98 1.90
N ARG A 119 4.93 2.76 0.63
CA ARG A 119 6.15 2.04 0.26
C ARG A 119 7.39 2.93 0.34
N HIS A 120 7.30 4.16 -0.18
CA HIS A 120 8.44 5.06 -0.30
C HIS A 120 8.53 6.10 0.82
N ARG A 121 7.41 6.38 1.49
CA ARG A 121 7.27 7.24 2.69
C ARG A 121 8.27 8.40 2.79
N GLU A 122 8.42 9.17 1.71
CA GLU A 122 9.22 10.41 1.70
C GLU A 122 8.31 11.60 2.08
N GLY A 123 8.74 12.45 3.03
CA GLY A 123 8.02 13.67 3.43
C GLY A 123 6.99 13.46 4.54
N ARG A 124 7.46 13.37 5.79
CA ARG A 124 6.62 12.99 6.93
C ARG A 124 6.55 14.05 8.01
N GLY A 125 5.32 14.47 8.31
CA GLY A 125 4.98 15.30 9.45
C GLY A 125 3.53 15.72 9.38
N ALA A 126 3.21 16.64 8.47
CA ALA A 126 1.87 17.24 8.39
C ALA A 126 0.77 16.24 7.98
N VAL A 127 1.05 15.34 7.03
CA VAL A 127 0.06 14.37 6.52
C VAL A 127 -0.16 13.21 7.50
N ASP A 128 0.89 12.76 8.16
CA ASP A 128 0.78 11.76 9.23
C ASP A 128 0.00 12.32 10.43
N LEU A 129 0.26 13.58 10.81
CA LEU A 129 -0.52 14.28 11.84
C LEU A 129 -2.01 14.31 11.49
N LEU A 130 -2.35 14.51 10.22
CA LEU A 130 -3.72 14.51 9.73
C LEU A 130 -4.43 13.16 9.99
N ASN A 131 -3.72 12.04 9.78
CA ASN A 131 -4.23 10.71 10.10
C ASN A 131 -4.37 10.49 11.61
N TYR A 132 -3.40 10.94 12.41
CA TYR A 132 -3.48 10.85 13.88
C TYR A 132 -4.64 11.67 14.44
N VAL A 133 -4.89 12.86 13.90
CA VAL A 133 -6.01 13.74 14.30
C VAL A 133 -7.36 13.18 13.86
N ASN A 134 -7.43 12.49 12.72
CA ASN A 134 -8.68 11.90 12.24
C ASN A 134 -9.24 10.83 13.19
N GLY A 135 -8.38 10.07 13.88
CA GLY A 135 -8.78 9.03 14.83
C GLY A 135 -9.68 9.57 15.96
N PRO A 136 -9.22 10.55 16.76
CA PRO A 136 -10.02 11.23 17.77
C PRO A 136 -11.28 11.89 17.24
N ILE A 137 -11.24 12.53 16.06
CA ILE A 137 -12.43 13.14 15.44
C ILE A 137 -13.49 12.07 15.15
N THR A 138 -13.07 10.94 14.58
CA THR A 138 -13.96 9.81 14.27
C THR A 138 -14.54 9.21 15.55
N ALA A 139 -13.71 9.02 16.58
CA ALA A 139 -14.15 8.52 17.89
C ALA A 139 -15.18 9.46 18.53
N TYR A 140 -14.96 10.78 18.45
CA TYR A 140 -15.93 11.77 18.90
C TYR A 140 -17.23 11.74 18.08
N ALA A 141 -17.15 11.53 16.76
CA ALA A 141 -18.34 11.36 15.91
C ALA A 141 -19.18 10.15 16.35
N VAL A 142 -18.54 9.00 16.61
CA VAL A 142 -19.21 7.80 17.16
C VAL A 142 -19.84 8.10 18.51
N TYR A 143 -19.11 8.75 19.42
CA TYR A 143 -19.62 9.12 20.74
C TYR A 143 -20.83 10.07 20.64
N ALA A 144 -20.75 11.09 19.80
CA ALA A 144 -21.83 12.05 19.55
C ALA A 144 -23.07 11.36 18.96
N ALA A 145 -22.87 10.44 18.00
CA ALA A 145 -23.93 9.64 17.41
C ALA A 145 -24.59 8.76 18.47
N TYR A 146 -23.79 8.09 19.31
CA TYR A 146 -24.26 7.25 20.40
C TYR A 146 -25.08 8.03 21.44
N ARG A 147 -24.65 9.24 21.78
CA ARG A 147 -25.35 10.18 22.68
C ARG A 147 -26.50 10.94 21.99
N ARG A 148 -26.81 10.63 20.73
CA ARG A 148 -27.85 11.27 19.90
C ARG A 148 -27.74 12.80 19.85
N ARG A 149 -26.53 13.33 19.70
CA ARG A 149 -26.29 14.76 19.44
C ARG A 149 -26.22 15.00 17.93
N PRO A 150 -27.32 15.40 17.25
CA PRO A 150 -27.37 15.42 15.77
C PRO A 150 -26.35 16.37 15.17
N VAL A 151 -26.28 17.62 15.65
CA VAL A 151 -25.35 18.64 15.14
C VAL A 151 -23.90 18.19 15.33
N ALA A 152 -23.54 17.73 16.53
CA ALA A 152 -22.19 17.25 16.81
C ALA A 152 -21.81 16.02 15.96
N THR A 153 -22.77 15.12 15.71
CA THR A 153 -22.56 13.95 14.84
C THR A 153 -22.26 14.39 13.42
N VAL A 154 -23.09 15.28 12.85
CA VAL A 154 -22.92 15.78 11.49
C VAL A 154 -21.60 16.53 11.34
N VAL A 155 -21.32 17.47 12.25
CA VAL A 155 -20.08 18.27 12.21
C VAL A 155 -18.85 17.39 12.36
N ALA A 156 -18.81 16.48 13.33
CA ALA A 156 -17.66 15.61 13.55
C ALA A 156 -17.47 14.60 12.40
N THR A 157 -18.56 14.07 11.84
CA THR A 157 -18.50 13.19 10.66
C THR A 157 -17.99 13.95 9.44
N ALA A 158 -18.52 15.15 9.18
CA ALA A 158 -18.09 16.00 8.07
C ALA A 158 -16.62 16.39 8.22
N LEU A 159 -16.18 16.73 9.45
CA LEU A 159 -14.79 17.04 9.73
C LEU A 159 -13.88 15.83 9.49
N SER A 160 -14.25 14.64 9.99
CA SER A 160 -13.50 13.40 9.73
C SER A 160 -13.39 13.10 8.24
N MET A 161 -14.50 13.26 7.50
CA MET A 161 -14.50 13.09 6.05
C MET A 161 -13.57 14.11 5.39
N ALA A 162 -13.66 15.40 5.74
CA ALA A 162 -12.79 16.43 5.19
C ALA A 162 -11.30 16.11 5.41
N THR A 163 -10.93 15.72 6.63
CA THR A 163 -9.58 15.27 6.99
C THR A 163 -9.13 14.08 6.12
N LYS A 164 -10.01 13.09 5.92
CA LYS A 164 -9.71 11.95 5.03
C LYS A 164 -9.59 12.37 3.57
N PHE A 165 -10.43 13.30 3.08
CA PHE A 165 -10.40 13.85 1.73
C PHE A 165 -9.12 14.65 1.45
N LEU A 166 -8.65 15.40 2.43
CA LEU A 166 -7.36 16.10 2.35
C LEU A 166 -6.20 15.10 2.23
N PHE A 167 -6.21 14.02 3.03
CA PHE A 167 -5.23 12.94 2.90
C PHE A 167 -5.28 12.27 1.53
N VAL A 168 -6.46 11.85 1.07
CA VAL A 168 -6.57 11.16 -0.24
C VAL A 168 -6.21 12.08 -1.41
N GLY A 169 -6.55 13.36 -1.32
CA GLY A 169 -6.15 14.37 -2.31
C GLY A 169 -4.65 14.66 -2.31
N TYR A 170 -3.96 14.48 -1.19
CA TYR A 170 -2.51 14.53 -1.13
C TYR A 170 -1.88 13.32 -1.82
N VAL A 171 -2.29 12.09 -1.46
CA VAL A 171 -1.69 10.87 -2.06
C VAL A 171 -2.00 10.74 -3.55
N ALA A 172 -3.16 11.20 -4.02
CA ALA A 172 -3.44 11.26 -5.46
C ALA A 172 -2.47 12.18 -6.22
N ARG A 173 -2.11 13.32 -5.64
CA ARG A 173 -1.10 14.22 -6.21
C ARG A 173 0.31 13.63 -6.09
N TYR A 174 0.60 12.96 -4.97
CA TYR A 174 1.86 12.26 -4.76
C TYR A 174 2.08 11.19 -5.83
N TYR A 175 1.02 10.47 -6.22
CA TYR A 175 1.04 9.52 -7.34
C TYR A 175 1.51 10.17 -8.63
N GLU A 176 0.79 11.20 -9.07
CA GLU A 176 1.07 11.91 -10.32
C GLU A 176 2.50 12.47 -10.37
N GLN A 177 3.00 12.98 -9.25
CA GLN A 177 4.33 13.58 -9.16
C GLN A 177 5.49 12.57 -9.13
N ASN A 178 5.23 11.33 -8.72
CA ASN A 178 6.29 10.35 -8.50
C ASN A 178 6.13 9.07 -9.32
N ARG A 179 5.11 8.94 -10.17
CA ARG A 179 4.91 7.77 -11.05
C ARG A 179 6.08 7.51 -12.00
N GLU A 180 6.75 8.57 -12.47
CA GLU A 180 7.97 8.47 -13.30
C GLU A 180 9.21 8.12 -12.46
N ARG A 181 9.21 8.52 -11.19
CA ARG A 181 10.31 8.29 -10.25
C ARG A 181 10.30 6.86 -9.70
N PHE A 182 9.12 6.27 -9.53
CA PHE A 182 8.91 4.91 -9.01
C PHE A 182 8.11 4.06 -10.02
N PRO A 183 8.67 3.78 -11.22
CA PRO A 183 7.97 3.05 -12.28
C PRO A 183 7.57 1.61 -11.88
N GLU A 184 8.27 1.01 -10.92
CA GLU A 184 7.97 -0.30 -10.34
C GLU A 184 6.62 -0.35 -9.61
N ASP A 185 6.14 0.80 -9.11
CA ASP A 185 4.89 0.92 -8.38
C ASP A 185 3.69 1.26 -9.28
N VAL A 186 3.96 1.62 -10.54
CA VAL A 186 2.95 1.93 -11.55
C VAL A 186 2.38 0.62 -12.13
N PRO A 187 1.06 0.38 -12.05
CA PRO A 187 0.44 -0.82 -12.62
C PRO A 187 0.55 -0.88 -14.14
N ALA A 188 0.58 -2.09 -14.70
CA ALA A 188 0.70 -2.29 -16.15
C ALA A 188 -0.43 -1.64 -16.98
N PHE A 189 -1.61 -1.42 -16.39
CA PHE A 189 -2.72 -0.74 -17.07
C PHE A 189 -2.52 0.78 -17.18
N ASP A 190 -1.72 1.40 -16.31
CA ASP A 190 -1.40 2.83 -16.34
C ASP A 190 -0.18 3.12 -17.25
N ARG A 191 0.69 2.13 -17.47
CA ARG A 191 1.86 2.27 -18.35
C ARG A 191 1.52 2.39 -19.84
N ARG A 192 0.25 2.32 -20.23
CA ARG A 192 -0.16 2.34 -21.65
C ARG A 192 -0.10 3.74 -22.27
N ASP A 193 0.12 4.77 -21.47
CA ASP A 193 0.20 6.18 -21.90
C ASP A 193 1.63 6.76 -21.84
N ALA A 194 2.66 5.91 -21.74
CA ALA A 194 4.08 6.29 -21.78
C ALA A 194 4.72 6.05 -23.16
#